data_AF-A0A9Q0HF61-F1
#
_entry.id   AF-A0A9Q0HF61-F1
#
_cell.length_a   1.000
_cell.length_b   1.000
_cell.length_c   1.000
_cell.angle_alpha   90.00
_cell.angle_beta   90.00
_cell.angle_gamma   90.00
#
_symmetry.space_group_name_H-M   'P 1'
#
loop_
_entity.id
_entity.type
_entity.pdbx_description
1 polymer ?
#
loop_
_entity_poly.entity_id
_entity_poly.type
_entity_poly.pdbx_seq_one_letter_code
_entity_poly.pdbx_strand_id
1 'polypeptide(L)'
;MRKEMEPHSSSCYYSPSLVLLLSLLVCFTSQIIQKAIAAPANSTVPAVLVFGDSMVDTGNNDYIPTLAKCNFRPYGRDFMGGIPTGRFSNGKVPPDLIVEALEIKELLPAYLDPNLTLQDLLTGVNFASGGGGYDPLTSNVETAISLSDQLKLFEEYIEKVKNGVGEERSKTIVSDSLYALCTGSNDIATTYFSTPLRKLQYNIAAYTDLLVQFASTFIQELYRLGARKIVVFGLPPIGCVPSQRTIAGGTTRICVEKYNDAAMLFNSKLSSQLTLLNNTLPQSTFLYVDIYKPALDLIQSPYKYGFEEATIGCCGTGKIETAIVLCDGNPLSCTDTSKYIFWDSYHPTEKAYEVILTPILKNLNSVF
;
A
#
# COMPACT_ATOMS: atom_id res chain seq x y z
N MET A 1 -64.55 49.44 -21.36
CA MET A 1 -63.29 50.19 -21.59
C MET A 1 -62.13 49.23 -21.37
N ARG A 2 -61.48 48.78 -22.45
CA ARG A 2 -60.24 47.98 -22.41
C ARG A 2 -59.08 48.90 -22.03
N LYS A 3 -58.26 48.49 -21.06
CA LYS A 3 -56.90 49.01 -20.88
C LYS A 3 -55.94 48.00 -21.50
N GLU A 4 -55.25 48.41 -22.55
CA GLU A 4 -54.07 47.72 -23.07
C GLU A 4 -52.89 47.99 -22.12
N MET A 5 -52.11 46.96 -21.82
CA MET A 5 -50.82 47.04 -21.13
C MET A 5 -49.74 46.72 -22.16
N GLU A 6 -48.84 47.68 -22.41
CA GLU A 6 -47.63 47.45 -23.21
C GLU A 6 -46.57 46.65 -22.43
N PRO A 7 -45.73 45.85 -23.10
CA PRO A 7 -44.60 45.19 -22.46
C PRO A 7 -43.35 46.09 -22.48
N HIS A 8 -42.82 46.43 -21.30
CA HIS A 8 -41.49 47.01 -21.17
C HIS A 8 -40.41 45.94 -21.39
N SER A 9 -39.74 46.01 -22.54
CA SER A 9 -38.48 45.31 -22.82
C SER A 9 -37.31 46.13 -22.29
N SER A 10 -36.75 45.74 -21.14
CA SER A 10 -35.49 46.30 -20.64
C SER A 10 -34.31 45.51 -21.21
N SER A 11 -33.64 46.07 -22.21
CA SER A 11 -32.36 45.56 -22.71
C SER A 11 -31.23 45.97 -21.76
N CYS A 12 -30.67 45.02 -21.01
CA CYS A 12 -29.45 45.23 -20.24
C CYS A 12 -28.25 45.34 -21.18
N TYR A 13 -27.83 46.56 -21.47
CA TYR A 13 -26.54 46.83 -22.11
C TYR A 13 -25.43 46.74 -21.07
N TYR A 14 -24.68 45.64 -21.05
CA TYR A 14 -23.47 45.55 -20.26
C TYR A 14 -22.40 46.47 -20.86
N SER A 15 -21.80 47.32 -20.01
CA SER A 15 -20.71 48.21 -20.43
C SER A 15 -19.56 47.37 -21.02
N PRO A 16 -18.99 47.75 -22.18
CA PRO A 16 -17.85 47.05 -22.79
C PRO A 16 -16.68 46.84 -21.82
N SER A 17 -16.51 47.77 -20.88
CA SER A 17 -15.49 47.72 -19.83
C SER A 17 -15.70 46.56 -18.84
N LEU A 18 -16.96 46.20 -18.55
CA LEU A 18 -17.29 45.12 -17.62
C LEU A 18 -17.06 43.73 -18.26
N VAL A 19 -17.36 43.60 -19.55
CA VAL A 19 -17.09 42.38 -20.33
C VAL A 19 -15.58 42.15 -20.47
N LEU A 20 -14.80 43.22 -20.67
CA LEU A 20 -13.34 43.15 -20.72
C LEU A 20 -12.74 42.77 -19.36
N LEU A 21 -13.27 43.30 -18.26
CA LEU A 21 -12.83 42.94 -16.90
C LEU A 21 -13.11 41.48 -16.56
N LEU A 22 -14.30 40.98 -16.90
CA LEU A 22 -14.70 39.58 -16.69
C LEU A 22 -13.86 38.61 -17.53
N SER A 23 -13.58 38.95 -18.79
CA SER A 23 -12.73 38.13 -19.65
C SER A 23 -11.26 38.13 -19.20
N LEU A 24 -10.73 39.27 -18.75
CA LEU A 24 -9.42 39.32 -18.10
C LEU A 24 -9.39 38.51 -16.80
N LEU A 25 -10.43 38.58 -15.97
CA LEU A 25 -10.52 37.78 -14.73
C LEU A 25 -10.53 36.27 -15.03
N VAL A 26 -11.25 35.83 -16.08
CA VAL A 26 -11.28 34.42 -16.54
C VAL A 26 -9.94 33.99 -17.15
N CYS A 27 -9.21 34.88 -17.84
CA CYS A 27 -7.85 34.60 -18.32
C CYS A 27 -6.83 34.54 -17.17
N PHE A 28 -6.97 35.39 -16.14
CA PHE A 28 -6.11 35.35 -14.96
C PHE A 28 -6.40 34.14 -14.07
N THR A 29 -7.67 33.73 -13.90
CA THR A 29 -7.98 32.50 -13.17
C THR A 29 -7.56 31.25 -13.92
N SER A 30 -7.66 31.21 -15.26
CA SER A 30 -7.16 30.06 -16.05
C SER A 30 -5.63 29.95 -16.03
N GLN A 31 -4.89 31.07 -15.97
CA GLN A 31 -3.44 31.06 -15.77
C GLN A 31 -2.99 30.70 -14.34
N ILE A 32 -3.80 31.02 -13.32
CA ILE A 32 -3.53 30.62 -11.93
C ILE A 32 -3.86 29.14 -11.71
N ILE A 33 -4.93 28.62 -12.33
CA ILE A 33 -5.30 27.19 -12.29
C ILE A 33 -4.25 26.32 -13.01
N GLN A 34 -3.60 26.84 -14.06
CA GLN A 34 -2.47 26.13 -14.70
C GLN A 34 -1.19 26.13 -13.87
N LYS A 35 -1.04 27.00 -12.86
CA LYS A 35 0.16 27.10 -12.02
C LYS A 35 0.11 26.30 -10.71
N ALA A 36 -0.92 25.48 -10.51
CA ALA A 36 -1.03 24.61 -9.34
C ALA A 36 -1.27 23.14 -9.73
N ILE A 37 -0.52 22.61 -10.70
CA ILE A 37 -0.55 21.17 -11.01
C ILE A 37 0.82 20.70 -11.49
N ALA A 38 1.81 20.73 -10.61
CA ALA A 38 3.05 20.00 -10.81
C ALA A 38 3.42 19.33 -9.49
N ALA A 39 3.76 18.05 -9.56
CA ALA A 39 4.68 17.48 -8.58
C ALA A 39 5.91 18.40 -8.49
N PRO A 40 6.59 18.51 -7.34
CA PRO A 40 7.81 19.31 -7.25
C PRO A 40 8.72 18.97 -8.45
N ALA A 41 9.29 20.01 -9.06
CA ALA A 41 9.95 19.98 -10.37
C ALA A 41 11.15 19.01 -10.51
N ASN A 42 11.43 18.20 -9.47
CA ASN A 42 12.52 17.25 -9.40
C ASN A 42 12.09 15.77 -9.34
N SER A 43 10.79 15.44 -9.23
CA SER A 43 10.36 14.03 -9.23
C SER A 43 10.01 13.54 -10.63
N THR A 44 10.73 12.51 -11.11
CA THR A 44 10.51 11.83 -12.40
C THR A 44 9.29 10.91 -12.40
N VAL A 45 8.68 10.69 -11.23
CA VAL A 45 7.56 9.77 -11.02
C VAL A 45 6.30 10.58 -10.67
N PRO A 46 5.25 10.58 -11.51
CA PRO A 46 4.07 11.41 -11.27
C PRO A 46 3.24 10.93 -10.08
N ALA A 47 3.11 9.61 -9.90
CA ALA A 47 2.34 9.01 -8.81
C ALA A 47 2.93 7.66 -8.37
N VAL A 48 2.65 7.29 -7.13
CA VAL A 48 2.92 5.96 -6.57
C VAL A 48 1.59 5.25 -6.30
N LEU A 49 1.41 4.07 -6.90
CA LEU A 49 0.19 3.29 -6.80
C LEU A 49 0.50 1.94 -6.13
N VAL A 50 -0.14 1.69 -4.99
CA VAL A 50 0.23 0.55 -4.13
C VAL A 50 -0.88 -0.47 -4.05
N PHE A 51 -0.51 -1.75 -4.13
CA PHE A 51 -1.39 -2.92 -4.04
C PHE A 51 -0.80 -3.90 -3.03
N GLY A 52 -1.65 -4.66 -2.35
CA GLY A 52 -1.16 -5.66 -1.42
C GLY A 52 -2.03 -5.94 -0.21
N ASP A 53 -1.37 -6.27 0.90
CA ASP A 53 -2.01 -6.64 2.17
C ASP A 53 -1.77 -5.62 3.30
N SER A 54 -1.92 -6.04 4.56
CA SER A 54 -1.80 -5.20 5.76
C SER A 54 -0.43 -4.56 5.92
N MET A 55 0.62 -5.14 5.34
CA MET A 55 1.98 -4.58 5.39
C MET A 55 2.07 -3.22 4.70
N VAL A 56 1.15 -2.96 3.77
CA VAL A 56 1.11 -1.74 2.98
C VAL A 56 -0.26 -1.07 3.00
N ASP A 57 -1.22 -1.49 3.83
CA ASP A 57 -2.52 -0.82 3.93
C ASP A 57 -2.38 0.51 4.70
N THR A 58 -2.92 1.59 4.12
CA THR A 58 -2.93 2.94 4.70
C THR A 58 -4.32 3.36 5.19
N GLY A 59 -5.30 2.45 5.21
CA GLY A 59 -6.63 2.67 5.78
C GLY A 59 -7.81 2.20 4.92
N ASN A 60 -7.63 1.41 3.85
CA ASN A 60 -8.76 0.95 3.03
C ASN A 60 -9.72 0.07 3.85
N ASN A 61 -9.17 -0.74 4.76
CA ASN A 61 -9.97 -1.62 5.61
C ASN A 61 -10.96 -0.86 6.50
N ASP A 62 -10.75 0.42 6.76
CA ASP A 62 -11.67 1.24 7.55
C ASP A 62 -13.05 1.35 6.89
N TYR A 63 -13.08 1.32 5.56
CA TYR A 63 -14.25 1.58 4.72
C TYR A 63 -14.99 0.33 4.24
N ILE A 64 -14.57 -0.87 4.68
CA ILE A 64 -15.23 -2.14 4.34
C ILE A 64 -15.65 -2.92 5.61
N PRO A 65 -16.63 -3.83 5.54
CA PRO A 65 -17.03 -4.65 6.68
C PRO A 65 -16.04 -5.79 6.93
N THR A 66 -14.94 -5.49 7.63
CA THR A 66 -13.90 -6.45 8.02
C THR A 66 -13.50 -6.31 9.49
N LEU A 67 -12.91 -7.37 10.04
CA LEU A 67 -12.32 -7.40 11.38
C LEU A 67 -10.84 -6.99 11.37
N ALA A 68 -10.18 -7.03 10.22
CA ALA A 68 -8.80 -6.59 10.04
C ALA A 68 -8.75 -5.06 9.92
N LYS A 69 -9.07 -4.32 10.99
CA LYS A 69 -8.96 -2.86 11.04
C LYS A 69 -7.95 -2.43 12.09
N CYS A 70 -7.31 -1.29 11.87
CA CYS A 70 -6.35 -0.68 12.80
C CYS A 70 -6.63 0.82 13.01
N ASN A 71 -7.90 1.22 12.94
CA ASN A 71 -8.36 2.60 13.16
C ASN A 71 -8.78 2.90 14.60
N PHE A 72 -8.14 2.21 15.55
CA PHE A 72 -8.33 2.39 16.98
C PHE A 72 -6.98 2.35 17.69
N ARG A 73 -6.92 2.92 18.90
CA ARG A 73 -5.70 2.92 19.71
C ARG A 73 -5.33 1.49 20.13
N PRO A 74 -4.04 1.16 20.29
CA PRO A 74 -2.88 2.04 20.21
C PRO A 74 -2.30 2.18 18.80
N TYR A 75 -2.92 1.65 17.73
CA TYR A 75 -2.38 1.85 16.37
C TYR A 75 -2.24 3.33 16.05
N GLY A 76 -1.19 3.68 15.30
CA GLY A 76 -0.85 5.08 15.05
C GLY A 76 -0.39 5.87 16.29
N ARG A 77 0.03 5.20 17.39
CA ARG A 77 0.53 5.86 18.62
C ARG A 77 1.57 6.94 18.35
N ASP A 78 2.49 6.67 17.43
CA ASP A 78 3.60 7.54 17.08
C ASP A 78 3.29 8.32 15.77
N PHE A 79 2.11 8.10 15.17
CA PHE A 79 1.68 8.70 13.92
C PHE A 79 0.99 10.06 14.15
N MET A 80 1.61 11.14 13.67
CA MET A 80 1.04 12.49 13.49
C MET A 80 -0.08 12.87 14.49
N GLY A 81 0.28 13.01 15.76
CA GLY A 81 -0.67 13.37 16.84
C GLY A 81 -1.32 12.17 17.54
N GLY A 82 -0.84 10.94 17.28
CA GLY A 82 -1.35 9.72 17.90
C GLY A 82 -2.69 9.27 17.31
N ILE A 83 -2.91 9.54 16.01
CA ILE A 83 -4.19 9.29 15.33
C ILE A 83 -4.15 7.93 14.62
N PRO A 84 -5.05 7.00 14.97
CA PRO A 84 -5.15 5.74 14.26
C PRO A 84 -5.84 5.93 12.91
N THR A 85 -5.15 5.63 11.81
CA THR A 85 -5.66 5.80 10.43
C THR A 85 -5.90 4.48 9.69
N GLY A 86 -5.89 3.35 10.39
CA GLY A 86 -5.99 2.03 9.75
C GLY A 86 -4.64 1.43 9.30
N ARG A 87 -3.52 2.14 9.48
CA ARG A 87 -2.17 1.58 9.29
C ARG A 87 -1.88 0.52 10.33
N PHE A 88 -1.40 -0.65 9.90
CA PHE A 88 -1.06 -1.77 10.77
C PHE A 88 0.31 -1.58 11.44
N SER A 89 0.51 -0.45 12.10
CA SER A 89 1.76 -0.12 12.81
C SER A 89 1.53 0.93 13.91
N ASN A 90 2.57 1.26 14.66
CA ASN A 90 2.59 2.44 15.54
C ASN A 90 2.63 3.75 14.77
N GLY A 91 3.03 3.72 13.49
CA GLY A 91 3.45 4.90 12.74
C GLY A 91 3.29 4.73 11.22
N LYS A 92 4.18 5.36 10.45
CA LYS A 92 4.24 5.22 8.99
C LYS A 92 4.48 3.78 8.57
N VAL A 93 3.92 3.42 7.42
CA VAL A 93 4.08 2.12 6.76
C VAL A 93 4.88 2.29 5.45
N PRO A 94 5.38 1.21 4.82
CA PRO A 94 6.23 1.30 3.63
C PRO A 94 5.77 2.25 2.53
N PRO A 95 4.47 2.34 2.17
CA PRO A 95 4.01 3.29 1.17
C PRO A 95 4.31 4.75 1.49
N ASP A 96 4.20 5.15 2.76
CA ASP A 96 4.50 6.51 3.22
C ASP A 96 5.98 6.81 3.07
N LEU A 97 6.83 5.86 3.51
CA LEU A 97 8.28 5.98 3.41
C LEU A 97 8.77 6.03 1.96
N ILE A 98 8.07 5.33 1.04
CA ILE A 98 8.36 5.37 -0.40
C ILE A 98 8.02 6.75 -0.99
N VAL A 99 6.82 7.28 -0.75
CA VAL A 99 6.43 8.58 -1.33
C VAL A 99 7.22 9.75 -0.74
N GLU A 100 7.61 9.65 0.53
CA GLU A 100 8.46 10.63 1.19
C GLU A 100 9.88 10.61 0.60
N ALA A 101 10.47 9.42 0.41
CA ALA A 101 11.80 9.27 -0.19
C ALA A 101 11.86 9.69 -1.67
N LEU A 102 10.73 9.65 -2.38
CA LEU A 102 10.57 10.13 -3.75
C LEU A 102 10.16 11.62 -3.81
N GLU A 103 10.04 12.29 -2.67
CA GLU A 103 9.63 13.68 -2.52
C GLU A 103 8.29 14.00 -3.21
N ILE A 104 7.37 13.02 -3.26
CA ILE A 104 6.06 13.17 -3.92
C ILE A 104 5.04 13.79 -2.96
N LYS A 105 4.98 13.24 -1.75
CA LYS A 105 4.06 13.64 -0.66
C LYS A 105 4.53 13.03 0.65
N GLU A 106 4.01 13.52 1.77
CA GLU A 106 4.38 13.02 3.11
C GLU A 106 3.75 11.65 3.43
N LEU A 107 2.50 11.44 3.00
CA LEU A 107 1.71 10.24 3.31
C LEU A 107 0.94 9.78 2.06
N LEU A 108 0.86 8.47 1.85
CA LEU A 108 0.04 7.90 0.80
C LEU A 108 -1.39 7.62 1.33
N PRO A 109 -2.44 8.23 0.76
CA PRO A 109 -3.80 8.02 1.24
C PRO A 109 -4.40 6.71 0.70
N ALA A 110 -5.32 6.13 1.48
CA ALA A 110 -6.13 4.99 1.04
C ALA A 110 -7.09 5.43 -0.07
N TYR A 111 -7.27 4.59 -1.10
CA TYR A 111 -8.16 4.90 -2.23
C TYR A 111 -9.64 5.01 -1.81
N LEU A 112 -10.05 4.28 -0.76
CA LEU A 112 -11.42 4.33 -0.24
C LEU A 112 -11.70 5.52 0.68
N ASP A 113 -10.73 6.40 0.97
CA ASP A 113 -10.99 7.61 1.75
C ASP A 113 -11.94 8.54 0.99
N PRO A 114 -13.13 8.87 1.55
CA PRO A 114 -14.11 9.72 0.89
C PRO A 114 -13.64 11.17 0.72
N ASN A 115 -12.54 11.57 1.38
CA ASN A 115 -12.00 12.92 1.32
C ASN A 115 -10.88 13.09 0.27
N LEU A 116 -10.60 12.07 -0.54
CA LEU A 116 -9.60 12.16 -1.60
C LEU A 116 -9.87 13.33 -2.54
N THR A 117 -8.85 14.13 -2.76
CA THR A 117 -8.87 15.19 -3.77
C THR A 117 -8.37 14.66 -5.11
N LEU A 118 -8.64 15.41 -6.19
CA LEU A 118 -8.02 15.09 -7.49
C LEU A 118 -6.49 15.10 -7.39
N GLN A 119 -5.90 16.01 -6.59
CA GLN A 119 -4.45 16.08 -6.44
C GLN A 119 -3.89 14.83 -5.77
N ASP A 120 -4.60 14.23 -4.83
CA ASP A 120 -4.22 12.95 -4.23
C ASP A 120 -4.17 11.86 -5.28
N LEU A 121 -5.21 11.77 -6.13
CA LEU A 121 -5.24 10.83 -7.25
C LEU A 121 -4.05 11.05 -8.19
N LEU A 122 -3.79 12.29 -8.61
CA LEU A 122 -2.71 12.61 -9.56
C LEU A 122 -1.31 12.33 -9.03
N THR A 123 -1.14 12.21 -7.71
CA THR A 123 0.14 11.93 -7.05
C THR A 123 0.19 10.54 -6.41
N GLY A 124 -0.88 9.74 -6.57
CA GLY A 124 -0.93 8.34 -6.17
C GLY A 124 -1.74 8.06 -4.91
N VAL A 125 -2.27 6.84 -4.87
CA VAL A 125 -3.15 6.30 -3.82
C VAL A 125 -2.82 4.83 -3.55
N ASN A 126 -3.36 4.32 -2.46
CA ASN A 126 -3.17 2.94 -2.03
C ASN A 126 -4.45 2.11 -2.18
N PHE A 127 -4.36 0.94 -2.81
CA PHE A 127 -5.45 -0.02 -2.99
C PHE A 127 -5.33 -1.26 -2.09
N ALA A 128 -4.24 -1.40 -1.33
CA ALA A 128 -3.99 -2.55 -0.48
C ALA A 128 -5.04 -2.71 0.62
N SER A 129 -5.21 -3.94 1.11
CA SER A 129 -6.20 -4.28 2.13
C SER A 129 -5.66 -5.32 3.10
N GLY A 130 -5.73 -5.00 4.39
CA GLY A 130 -5.37 -5.95 5.46
C GLY A 130 -6.09 -7.29 5.35
N GLY A 131 -5.34 -8.38 5.47
CA GLY A 131 -5.80 -9.75 5.26
C GLY A 131 -5.83 -10.22 3.80
N GLY A 132 -5.37 -9.38 2.87
CA GLY A 132 -5.18 -9.74 1.47
C GLY A 132 -4.10 -10.80 1.23
N GLY A 133 -4.14 -11.41 0.06
CA GLY A 133 -3.18 -12.41 -0.43
C GLY A 133 -3.22 -12.52 -1.94
N TYR A 134 -2.25 -13.22 -2.54
CA TYR A 134 -2.31 -13.63 -3.94
C TYR A 134 -3.42 -14.65 -4.19
N ASP A 135 -3.64 -15.56 -3.24
CA ASP A 135 -4.71 -16.54 -3.30
C ASP A 135 -6.05 -15.87 -2.93
N PRO A 136 -7.06 -15.86 -3.83
CA PRO A 136 -8.37 -15.29 -3.52
C PRO A 136 -9.03 -15.92 -2.29
N LEU A 137 -8.69 -17.18 -1.96
CA LEU A 137 -9.19 -17.85 -0.77
C LEU A 137 -8.74 -17.13 0.51
N THR A 138 -7.50 -16.63 0.56
CA THR A 138 -6.98 -15.88 1.70
C THR A 138 -7.83 -14.64 1.97
N SER A 139 -8.07 -13.84 0.92
CA SER A 139 -8.87 -12.63 1.03
C SER A 139 -10.33 -12.93 1.41
N ASN A 140 -10.88 -14.04 0.93
CA ASN A 140 -12.23 -14.49 1.30
C ASN A 140 -12.34 -14.83 2.79
N VAL A 141 -11.39 -15.59 3.32
CA VAL A 141 -11.36 -16.02 4.73
C VAL A 141 -11.19 -14.82 5.66
N GLU A 142 -10.37 -13.85 5.28
CA GLU A 142 -10.09 -12.66 6.11
C GLU A 142 -11.01 -11.47 5.81
N THR A 143 -11.98 -11.63 4.90
CA THR A 143 -12.92 -10.56 4.51
C THR A 143 -12.19 -9.31 3.99
N ALA A 144 -11.12 -9.50 3.25
CA ALA A 144 -10.26 -8.45 2.68
C ALA A 144 -10.64 -8.12 1.23
N ILE A 145 -10.17 -6.97 0.73
CA ILE A 145 -10.26 -6.63 -0.69
C ILE A 145 -9.26 -7.50 -1.46
N SER A 146 -9.76 -8.46 -2.24
CA SER A 146 -8.94 -9.36 -3.05
C SER A 146 -8.11 -8.59 -4.09
N LEU A 147 -6.96 -9.11 -4.54
CA LEU A 147 -6.19 -8.46 -5.61
C LEU A 147 -7.03 -8.17 -6.86
N SER A 148 -7.96 -9.06 -7.22
CA SER A 148 -8.89 -8.81 -8.33
C SER A 148 -9.82 -7.62 -8.07
N ASP A 149 -10.23 -7.38 -6.83
CA ASP A 149 -11.04 -6.22 -6.48
C ASP A 149 -10.18 -4.95 -6.35
N GLN A 150 -8.94 -5.06 -5.88
CA GLN A 150 -7.96 -3.96 -5.91
C GLN A 150 -7.70 -3.50 -7.35
N LEU A 151 -7.67 -4.44 -8.32
CA LEU A 151 -7.57 -4.11 -9.73
C LEU A 151 -8.79 -3.33 -10.24
N LYS A 152 -10.01 -3.69 -9.82
CA LYS A 152 -11.23 -2.93 -10.18
C LYS A 152 -11.19 -1.51 -9.62
N LEU A 153 -10.74 -1.36 -8.37
CA LEU A 153 -10.53 -0.03 -7.77
C LEU A 153 -9.51 0.79 -8.58
N PHE A 154 -8.49 0.15 -9.13
CA PHE A 154 -7.53 0.80 -10.02
C PHE A 154 -8.14 1.20 -11.38
N GLU A 155 -8.99 0.36 -11.98
CA GLU A 155 -9.73 0.72 -13.19
C GLU A 155 -10.64 1.95 -12.96
N GLU A 156 -11.32 2.00 -11.81
CA GLU A 156 -12.10 3.18 -11.40
C GLU A 156 -11.22 4.42 -11.20
N TYR A 157 -10.04 4.24 -10.59
CA TYR A 157 -9.05 5.31 -10.43
C TYR A 157 -8.63 5.89 -11.78
N ILE A 158 -8.36 5.04 -12.79
CA ILE A 158 -7.98 5.49 -14.13
C ILE A 158 -9.09 6.38 -14.72
N GLU A 159 -10.35 5.97 -14.61
CA GLU A 159 -11.47 6.77 -15.12
C GLU A 159 -11.64 8.09 -14.36
N LYS A 160 -11.45 8.10 -13.03
CA LYS A 160 -11.47 9.34 -12.22
C LYS A 160 -10.35 10.30 -12.65
N VAL A 161 -9.13 9.81 -12.84
CA VAL A 161 -7.99 10.62 -13.32
C VAL A 161 -8.27 11.13 -14.73
N LYS A 162 -8.71 10.27 -15.65
CA LYS A 162 -9.09 10.64 -17.01
C LYS A 162 -10.15 11.73 -17.05
N ASN A 163 -11.18 11.65 -16.20
CA ASN A 163 -12.20 12.70 -16.10
C ASN A 163 -11.65 14.01 -15.54
N GLY A 164 -10.67 13.95 -14.64
CA GLY A 164 -10.05 15.13 -14.03
C GLY A 164 -9.03 15.85 -14.91
N VAL A 165 -8.26 15.13 -15.74
CA VAL A 165 -7.13 15.70 -16.50
C VAL A 165 -7.14 15.42 -18.01
N GLY A 166 -8.12 14.68 -18.50
CA GLY A 166 -8.21 14.27 -19.90
C GLY A 166 -7.43 12.99 -20.21
N GLU A 167 -7.74 12.39 -21.36
CA GLU A 167 -7.26 11.06 -21.75
C GLU A 167 -5.73 10.99 -21.90
N GLU A 168 -5.13 11.92 -22.63
CA GLU A 168 -3.69 11.87 -22.91
C GLU A 168 -2.85 12.02 -21.64
N ARG A 169 -3.21 12.98 -20.77
CA ARG A 169 -2.50 13.16 -19.49
C ARG A 169 -2.72 11.97 -18.56
N SER A 170 -3.91 11.37 -18.55
CA SER A 170 -4.18 10.16 -17.78
C SER A 170 -3.31 9.00 -18.23
N LYS A 171 -3.14 8.78 -19.55
CA LYS A 171 -2.25 7.75 -20.09
C LYS A 171 -0.81 7.96 -19.63
N THR A 172 -0.31 9.19 -19.69
CA THR A 172 1.05 9.53 -19.21
C THR A 172 1.21 9.26 -17.71
N ILE A 173 0.24 9.68 -16.88
CA ILE A 173 0.30 9.40 -15.44
C ILE A 173 0.37 7.89 -15.21
N VAL A 174 -0.51 7.10 -15.84
CA VAL A 174 -0.53 5.64 -15.68
C VAL A 174 0.76 4.99 -16.17
N SER A 175 1.32 5.41 -17.32
CA SER A 175 2.55 4.80 -17.85
C SER A 175 3.79 5.14 -17.03
N ASP A 176 3.86 6.37 -16.51
CA ASP A 176 5.09 6.89 -15.91
C ASP A 176 5.14 6.71 -14.39
N SER A 177 4.01 6.38 -13.77
CA SER A 177 3.88 6.08 -12.33
C SER A 177 4.66 4.85 -11.90
N LEU A 178 5.02 4.84 -10.61
CA LEU A 178 5.60 3.69 -9.95
C LEU A 178 4.50 2.87 -9.27
N TYR A 179 4.52 1.56 -9.50
CA TYR A 179 3.60 0.62 -8.90
C TYR A 179 4.35 -0.22 -7.86
N ALA A 180 3.77 -0.44 -6.69
CA ALA A 180 4.32 -1.32 -5.67
C ALA A 180 3.32 -2.42 -5.32
N LEU A 181 3.78 -3.67 -5.31
CA LEU A 181 3.01 -4.85 -4.94
C LEU A 181 3.68 -5.57 -3.77
N CYS A 182 3.00 -5.65 -2.63
CA CYS A 182 3.49 -6.34 -1.45
C CYS A 182 2.38 -7.21 -0.84
N THR A 183 2.41 -8.50 -1.13
CA THR A 183 1.47 -9.47 -0.53
C THR A 183 2.01 -10.89 -0.55
N GLY A 184 1.32 -11.80 0.12
CA GLY A 184 1.57 -13.25 0.10
C GLY A 184 1.97 -13.85 1.44
N SER A 185 2.24 -13.02 2.46
CA SER A 185 2.56 -13.48 3.80
C SER A 185 1.38 -14.24 4.41
N ASN A 186 0.16 -13.73 4.22
CA ASN A 186 -1.08 -14.37 4.69
C ASN A 186 -1.36 -15.68 3.96
N ASP A 187 -1.03 -15.80 2.67
CA ASP A 187 -1.21 -17.04 1.91
C ASP A 187 -0.42 -18.19 2.54
N ILE A 188 0.85 -17.94 2.87
CA ILE A 188 1.71 -18.98 3.44
C ILE A 188 1.42 -19.16 4.94
N ALA A 189 1.49 -18.10 5.74
CA ALA A 189 1.39 -18.20 7.20
C ALA A 189 -0.03 -18.59 7.64
N THR A 190 -1.06 -17.93 7.10
CA THR A 190 -2.45 -18.15 7.51
C THR A 190 -3.10 -19.26 6.70
N THR A 191 -3.24 -19.11 5.38
CA THR A 191 -4.04 -20.01 4.53
C THR A 191 -3.42 -21.39 4.35
N TYR A 192 -2.11 -21.47 4.15
CA TYR A 192 -1.42 -22.74 4.00
C TYR A 192 -1.09 -23.36 5.35
N PHE A 193 -0.44 -22.62 6.26
CA PHE A 193 0.06 -23.21 7.50
C PHE A 193 -0.97 -23.27 8.63
N SER A 194 -1.67 -22.18 8.94
CA SER A 194 -2.53 -22.06 10.13
C SER A 194 -3.95 -22.62 9.98
N THR A 195 -4.61 -22.43 8.83
CA THR A 195 -5.99 -22.91 8.58
C THR A 195 -6.08 -24.26 7.85
N PRO A 196 -4.96 -24.97 7.69
CA PRO A 196 -4.64 -25.97 6.64
C PRO A 196 -5.46 -26.06 5.33
N LEU A 197 -6.24 -25.08 4.92
CA LEU A 197 -7.22 -25.23 3.82
C LEU A 197 -6.56 -25.68 2.52
N ARG A 198 -5.39 -25.11 2.19
CA ARG A 198 -4.64 -25.43 0.97
C ARG A 198 -3.72 -26.64 1.10
N LYS A 199 -3.34 -27.05 2.31
CA LYS A 199 -2.50 -28.26 2.53
C LYS A 199 -3.18 -29.56 2.08
N LEU A 200 -4.51 -29.59 2.08
CA LEU A 200 -5.28 -30.73 1.59
C LEU A 200 -5.23 -30.89 0.06
N GLN A 201 -4.89 -29.82 -0.66
CA GLN A 201 -4.91 -29.76 -2.12
C GLN A 201 -3.51 -29.68 -2.72
N TYR A 202 -2.58 -29.01 -2.04
CA TYR A 202 -1.26 -28.69 -2.55
C TYR A 202 -0.18 -28.98 -1.50
N ASN A 203 0.92 -29.59 -1.95
CA ASN A 203 2.17 -29.49 -1.20
C ASN A 203 2.75 -28.06 -1.35
N ILE A 204 3.75 -27.70 -0.55
CA ILE A 204 4.22 -26.31 -0.49
C ILE A 204 4.86 -25.86 -1.80
N ALA A 205 5.52 -26.77 -2.53
CA ALA A 205 6.10 -26.47 -3.83
C ALA A 205 4.99 -26.10 -4.84
N ALA A 206 3.95 -26.93 -4.96
CA ALA A 206 2.83 -26.67 -5.85
C ALA A 206 2.03 -25.42 -5.44
N TYR A 207 1.90 -25.16 -4.13
CA TYR A 207 1.21 -23.97 -3.65
C TYR A 207 1.98 -22.69 -4.00
N THR A 208 3.30 -22.68 -3.82
CA THR A 208 4.13 -21.53 -4.23
C THR A 208 4.16 -21.33 -5.75
N ASP A 209 4.00 -22.38 -6.56
CA ASP A 209 3.79 -22.23 -8.02
C ASP A 209 2.46 -21.53 -8.32
N LEU A 210 1.39 -21.90 -7.62
CA LEU A 210 0.08 -21.28 -7.76
C LEU A 210 0.11 -19.79 -7.37
N LEU A 211 0.76 -19.43 -6.26
CA LEU A 211 0.89 -18.03 -5.85
C LEU A 211 1.67 -17.20 -6.88
N VAL A 212 2.74 -17.76 -7.46
CA VAL A 212 3.50 -17.09 -8.53
C VAL A 212 2.67 -16.94 -9.81
N GLN A 213 1.78 -17.89 -10.11
CA GLN A 213 0.83 -17.76 -11.21
C GLN A 213 -0.13 -16.58 -10.97
N PHE A 214 -0.72 -16.46 -9.78
CA PHE A 214 -1.57 -15.32 -9.42
C PHE A 214 -0.81 -14.00 -9.49
N ALA A 215 0.42 -13.94 -8.96
CA ALA A 215 1.27 -12.76 -9.05
C ALA A 215 1.53 -12.37 -10.51
N SER A 216 1.91 -13.33 -11.35
CA SER A 216 2.16 -13.12 -12.78
C SER A 216 0.95 -12.61 -13.53
N THR A 217 -0.23 -13.19 -13.27
CA THR A 217 -1.49 -12.73 -13.88
C THR A 217 -1.82 -11.29 -13.46
N PHE A 218 -1.71 -10.98 -12.18
CA PHE A 218 -1.98 -9.63 -11.68
C PHE A 218 -1.05 -8.57 -12.29
N ILE A 219 0.25 -8.87 -12.39
CA ILE A 219 1.25 -7.98 -13.02
C ILE A 219 0.94 -7.77 -14.51
N GLN A 220 0.54 -8.82 -15.23
CA GLN A 220 0.14 -8.72 -16.63
C GLN A 220 -1.11 -7.86 -16.82
N GLU A 221 -2.07 -7.93 -15.90
CA GLU A 221 -3.25 -7.06 -15.93
C GLU A 221 -2.91 -5.60 -15.66
N LEU A 222 -2.05 -5.30 -14.66
CA LEU A 222 -1.53 -3.95 -14.45
C LEU A 222 -0.84 -3.42 -15.72
N TYR A 223 0.00 -4.24 -16.34
CA TYR A 223 0.65 -3.90 -17.61
C TYR A 223 -0.36 -3.64 -18.74
N ARG A 224 -1.40 -4.46 -18.87
CA ARG A 224 -2.49 -4.27 -19.85
C ARG A 224 -3.23 -2.95 -19.64
N LEU A 225 -3.40 -2.53 -18.38
CA LEU A 225 -4.01 -1.25 -18.01
C LEU A 225 -3.06 -0.05 -18.16
N GLY A 226 -1.80 -0.27 -18.50
CA GLY A 226 -0.84 0.79 -18.85
C GLY A 226 0.34 0.93 -17.91
N ALA A 227 0.39 0.20 -16.79
CA ALA A 227 1.52 0.24 -15.87
C ALA A 227 2.82 -0.21 -16.56
N ARG A 228 3.93 0.48 -16.33
CA ARG A 228 5.25 0.12 -16.91
C ARG A 228 6.34 -0.11 -15.88
N LYS A 229 6.28 0.53 -14.72
CA LYS A 229 7.30 0.44 -13.66
C LYS A 229 6.69 -0.23 -12.43
N ILE A 230 6.90 -1.53 -12.26
CA ILE A 230 6.28 -2.30 -11.16
C ILE A 230 7.36 -2.90 -10.27
N VAL A 231 7.33 -2.54 -9.01
CA VAL A 231 8.16 -3.09 -7.95
C VAL A 231 7.35 -4.13 -7.21
N VAL A 232 7.92 -5.33 -7.05
CA VAL A 232 7.26 -6.45 -6.37
C VAL A 232 8.14 -6.90 -5.22
N PHE A 233 7.61 -6.76 -4.01
CA PHE A 233 8.29 -7.12 -2.79
C PHE A 233 8.20 -8.64 -2.57
N GLY A 234 9.33 -9.26 -2.23
CA GLY A 234 9.34 -10.63 -1.74
C GLY A 234 8.71 -10.74 -0.35
N LEU A 235 8.55 -11.96 0.13
CA LEU A 235 8.10 -12.25 1.48
C LEU A 235 9.22 -12.08 2.50
N PRO A 236 8.92 -11.56 3.71
CA PRO A 236 9.87 -11.49 4.82
C PRO A 236 10.09 -12.89 5.42
N PRO A 237 10.99 -13.05 6.43
CA PRO A 237 11.09 -14.29 7.21
C PRO A 237 9.83 -14.48 8.09
N ILE A 238 8.72 -14.86 7.47
CA ILE A 238 7.40 -15.00 8.10
C ILE A 238 7.38 -16.00 9.26
N GLY A 239 8.26 -17.00 9.28
CA GLY A 239 8.39 -17.92 10.40
C GLY A 239 8.95 -17.27 11.67
N CYS A 240 9.54 -16.08 11.55
CA CYS A 240 10.10 -15.33 12.66
C CYS A 240 9.16 -14.29 13.27
N VAL A 241 7.99 -14.00 12.66
CA VAL A 241 7.05 -13.05 13.26
C VAL A 241 6.50 -13.61 14.58
N PRO A 242 6.16 -12.76 15.56
CA PRO A 242 5.84 -13.23 16.91
C PRO A 242 4.68 -14.25 16.99
N SER A 243 3.65 -14.10 16.17
CA SER A 243 2.51 -15.03 16.10
C SER A 243 2.93 -16.42 15.65
N GLN A 244 3.73 -16.53 14.60
CA GLN A 244 4.18 -17.83 14.07
C GLN A 244 5.16 -18.51 15.02
N ARG A 245 6.02 -17.73 15.68
CA ARG A 245 6.84 -18.20 16.81
C ARG A 245 5.99 -18.78 17.93
N THR A 246 4.90 -18.11 18.31
CA THR A 246 4.01 -18.59 19.38
C THR A 246 3.22 -19.83 18.99
N ILE A 247 2.70 -19.88 17.77
CA ILE A 247 1.81 -20.97 17.31
C ILE A 247 2.61 -22.24 16.98
N ALA A 248 3.80 -22.09 16.36
CA ALA A 248 4.52 -23.22 15.76
C ALA A 248 6.02 -23.28 16.11
N GLY A 249 6.54 -22.32 16.88
CA GLY A 249 7.95 -22.27 17.31
C GLY A 249 8.27 -23.08 18.57
N GLY A 250 7.34 -23.91 19.05
CA GLY A 250 7.49 -24.70 20.28
C GLY A 250 7.53 -23.85 21.56
N THR A 251 7.90 -24.47 22.69
CA THR A 251 7.94 -23.80 24.00
C THR A 251 8.97 -22.66 24.06
N THR A 252 10.02 -22.75 23.24
CA THR A 252 11.07 -21.72 23.11
C THR A 252 10.72 -20.61 22.12
N ARG A 253 9.57 -20.71 21.43
CA ARG A 253 9.08 -19.72 20.46
C ARG A 253 10.12 -19.36 19.40
N ILE A 254 10.91 -20.33 18.92
CA ILE A 254 11.94 -20.09 17.88
C ILE A 254 11.30 -19.80 16.52
N CYS A 255 12.07 -19.23 15.59
CA CYS A 255 11.60 -19.08 14.21
C CYS A 255 11.23 -20.43 13.61
N VAL A 256 10.13 -20.48 12.86
CA VAL A 256 9.64 -21.69 12.22
C VAL A 256 10.31 -21.87 10.86
N GLU A 257 11.36 -22.69 10.81
CA GLU A 257 12.19 -22.89 9.60
C GLU A 257 11.35 -23.27 8.38
N LYS A 258 10.40 -24.19 8.52
CA LYS A 258 9.52 -24.61 7.42
C LYS A 258 8.74 -23.45 6.77
N TYR A 259 8.40 -22.41 7.53
CA TYR A 259 7.65 -21.26 7.02
C TYR A 259 8.60 -20.31 6.29
N ASN A 260 9.82 -20.15 6.82
CA ASN A 260 10.89 -19.40 6.19
C ASN A 260 11.34 -20.04 4.86
N ASP A 261 11.49 -21.37 4.83
CA ASP A 261 11.82 -22.12 3.61
C ASP A 261 10.74 -21.94 2.53
N ALA A 262 9.46 -21.95 2.94
CA ALA A 262 8.34 -21.70 2.04
C ALA A 262 8.37 -20.28 1.46
N ALA A 263 8.64 -19.27 2.28
CA ALA A 263 8.79 -17.89 1.85
C ALA A 263 9.98 -17.72 0.89
N MET A 264 11.13 -18.32 1.20
CA MET A 264 12.30 -18.29 0.32
C MET A 264 12.05 -19.01 -1.01
N LEU A 265 11.34 -20.14 -0.99
CA LEU A 265 10.95 -20.85 -2.21
C LEU A 265 10.05 -19.99 -3.10
N PHE A 266 9.02 -19.37 -2.52
CA PHE A 266 8.17 -18.42 -3.23
C PHE A 266 8.99 -17.26 -3.82
N ASN A 267 9.85 -16.64 -3.01
CA ASN A 267 10.70 -15.51 -3.43
C ASN A 267 11.58 -15.87 -4.63
N SER A 268 12.21 -17.04 -4.61
CA SER A 268 13.05 -17.51 -5.72
C SER A 268 12.24 -17.70 -7.01
N LYS A 269 11.04 -18.27 -6.91
CA LYS A 269 10.16 -18.48 -8.06
C LYS A 269 9.62 -17.14 -8.59
N LEU A 270 9.20 -16.24 -7.70
CA LEU A 270 8.74 -14.90 -8.05
C LEU A 270 9.81 -14.11 -8.79
N SER A 271 11.05 -14.07 -8.27
CA SER A 271 12.16 -13.38 -8.93
C SER A 271 12.43 -13.93 -10.35
N SER A 272 12.33 -15.25 -10.52
CA SER A 272 12.49 -15.89 -11.83
C SER A 272 11.36 -15.51 -12.77
N GLN A 273 10.12 -15.49 -12.27
CA GLN A 273 8.94 -15.09 -13.05
C GLN A 273 9.00 -13.62 -13.49
N LEU A 274 9.45 -12.71 -12.62
CA LEU A 274 9.63 -11.29 -12.97
C LEU A 274 10.71 -11.11 -14.05
N THR A 275 11.77 -11.91 -13.99
CA THR A 275 12.81 -11.93 -15.04
C THR A 275 12.21 -12.37 -16.38
N LEU A 276 11.36 -13.41 -16.38
CA LEU A 276 10.65 -13.84 -17.59
C LEU A 276 9.74 -12.74 -18.12
N LEU A 277 8.95 -12.09 -17.26
CA LEU A 277 8.03 -11.01 -17.65
C LEU A 277 8.77 -9.81 -18.25
N ASN A 278 9.93 -9.43 -17.71
CA ASN A 278 10.76 -8.35 -18.29
C ASN A 278 11.22 -8.67 -19.72
N ASN A 279 11.44 -9.95 -20.03
CA ASN A 279 11.85 -10.38 -21.38
C ASN A 279 10.68 -10.49 -22.35
N THR A 280 9.44 -10.60 -21.87
CA THR A 280 8.25 -10.82 -22.71
C THR A 280 7.36 -9.60 -22.86
N LEU A 281 7.38 -8.67 -21.90
CA LEU A 281 6.56 -7.46 -21.90
C LEU A 281 7.42 -6.23 -22.22
N PRO A 282 7.42 -5.74 -23.47
CA PRO A 282 8.31 -4.67 -23.90
C PRO A 282 7.99 -3.36 -23.19
N GLN A 283 8.99 -2.48 -23.12
CA GLN A 283 8.87 -1.14 -22.53
C GLN A 283 8.41 -1.14 -21.06
N SER A 284 8.62 -2.24 -20.35
CA SER A 284 8.31 -2.37 -18.93
C SER A 284 9.55 -2.67 -18.11
N THR A 285 9.45 -2.41 -16.82
CA THR A 285 10.47 -2.72 -15.82
C THR A 285 9.77 -3.30 -14.61
N PHE A 286 10.00 -4.59 -14.38
CA PHE A 286 9.56 -5.31 -13.21
C PHE A 286 10.76 -5.56 -12.29
N LEU A 287 10.74 -4.95 -11.11
CA LEU A 287 11.82 -5.06 -10.15
C LEU A 287 11.40 -5.95 -8.98
N TYR A 288 12.14 -7.05 -8.77
CA TYR A 288 12.05 -7.82 -7.54
C TYR A 288 12.78 -7.09 -6.40
N VAL A 289 12.13 -6.96 -5.25
CA VAL A 289 12.73 -6.37 -4.04
C VAL A 289 12.85 -7.42 -2.95
N ASP A 290 14.09 -7.71 -2.56
CA ASP A 290 14.43 -8.62 -1.46
C ASP A 290 14.31 -7.89 -0.11
N ILE A 291 13.16 -8.08 0.56
CA ILE A 291 12.99 -7.67 1.97
C ILE A 291 13.33 -8.78 2.96
N TYR A 292 13.57 -10.01 2.49
CA TYR A 292 13.83 -11.15 3.36
C TYR A 292 15.15 -10.97 4.11
N LYS A 293 16.23 -10.63 3.38
CA LYS A 293 17.56 -10.50 3.99
C LYS A 293 17.65 -9.33 4.97
N PRO A 294 17.21 -8.09 4.65
CA PRO A 294 17.26 -6.99 5.60
C PRO A 294 16.42 -7.25 6.86
N ALA A 295 15.22 -7.83 6.70
CA ALA A 295 14.38 -8.18 7.83
C ALA A 295 15.00 -9.28 8.71
N LEU A 296 15.63 -10.29 8.10
CA LEU A 296 16.31 -11.35 8.85
C LEU A 296 17.54 -10.82 9.60
N ASP A 297 18.37 -9.97 8.98
CA ASP A 297 19.52 -9.34 9.66
C ASP A 297 19.07 -8.47 10.85
N LEU A 298 17.97 -7.72 10.67
CA LEU A 298 17.36 -6.94 11.75
C LEU A 298 16.92 -7.83 12.93
N ILE A 299 16.24 -8.95 12.65
CA ILE A 299 15.76 -9.88 13.68
C ILE A 299 16.93 -10.61 14.38
N GLN A 300 17.98 -10.98 13.64
CA GLN A 300 19.13 -11.70 14.19
C GLN A 300 20.11 -10.79 14.93
N SER A 301 20.17 -9.50 14.55
CA SER A 301 21.09 -8.52 15.12
C SER A 301 20.37 -7.24 15.58
N PRO A 302 19.35 -7.31 16.46
CA PRO A 302 18.51 -6.15 16.81
C PRO A 302 19.30 -4.99 17.42
N TYR A 303 20.28 -5.29 18.28
CA TYR A 303 21.11 -4.28 18.95
C TYR A 303 21.94 -3.43 17.97
N LYS A 304 22.35 -3.99 16.82
CA LYS A 304 23.07 -3.26 15.77
C LYS A 304 22.26 -2.07 15.24
N TYR A 305 20.94 -2.18 15.31
CA TYR A 305 19.97 -1.18 14.82
C TYR A 305 19.27 -0.44 15.98
N GLY A 306 19.76 -0.62 17.20
CA GLY A 306 19.21 0.04 18.39
C GLY A 306 17.85 -0.50 18.84
N PHE A 307 17.54 -1.76 18.52
CA PHE A 307 16.40 -2.50 19.09
C PHE A 307 16.88 -3.41 20.22
N GLU A 308 15.97 -3.69 21.15
CA GLU A 308 16.20 -4.58 22.30
C GLU A 308 15.32 -5.84 22.22
N GLU A 309 14.18 -5.77 21.53
CA GLU A 309 13.22 -6.87 21.41
C GLU A 309 12.87 -7.20 19.94
N ALA A 310 12.96 -8.48 19.60
CA ALA A 310 12.84 -9.01 18.24
C ALA A 310 11.86 -10.20 18.11
N THR A 311 11.25 -10.63 19.22
CA THR A 311 10.54 -11.92 19.34
C THR A 311 9.10 -11.77 19.82
N ILE A 312 8.73 -10.60 20.33
CA ILE A 312 7.35 -10.20 20.67
C ILE A 312 7.05 -8.83 20.09
N GLY A 313 5.77 -8.57 19.84
CA GLY A 313 5.27 -7.24 19.54
C GLY A 313 5.29 -6.32 20.77
N CYS A 314 5.38 -5.01 20.53
CA CYS A 314 5.16 -4.01 21.56
C CYS A 314 3.73 -4.06 22.12
N CYS A 315 2.76 -4.41 21.29
CA CYS A 315 1.36 -4.35 21.64
C CYS A 315 0.87 -5.58 22.41
N GLY A 316 0.15 -5.38 23.51
CA GLY A 316 -0.44 -6.45 24.30
C GLY A 316 0.61 -7.39 24.89
N THR A 317 0.39 -8.71 24.86
CA THR A 317 1.50 -9.64 25.19
C THR A 317 2.53 -9.75 24.08
N GLY A 318 2.21 -9.22 22.89
CA GLY A 318 3.05 -9.26 21.69
C GLY A 318 3.17 -10.65 21.07
N LYS A 319 2.35 -11.63 21.48
CA LYS A 319 2.54 -13.04 21.11
C LYS A 319 1.56 -13.52 20.06
N ILE A 320 0.30 -13.08 20.11
CA ILE A 320 -0.78 -13.47 19.18
C ILE A 320 -1.65 -12.27 18.81
N GLU A 321 -1.61 -11.21 19.61
CA GLU A 321 -2.40 -9.99 19.46
C GLU A 321 -2.07 -9.30 18.14
N THR A 322 -3.09 -9.03 17.34
CA THR A 322 -3.05 -8.23 16.11
C THR A 322 -4.46 -7.79 15.79
N ALA A 323 -4.62 -6.56 15.28
CA ALA A 323 -5.89 -5.93 14.97
C ALA A 323 -6.96 -6.25 16.02
N ILE A 324 -7.93 -7.11 15.68
CA ILE A 324 -9.06 -7.50 16.52
C ILE A 324 -8.70 -8.22 17.83
N VAL A 325 -7.55 -8.91 17.89
CA VAL A 325 -7.08 -9.55 19.12
C VAL A 325 -6.44 -8.45 19.96
N LEU A 326 -7.31 -7.76 20.70
CA LEU A 326 -7.16 -6.50 21.42
C LEU A 326 -5.74 -6.09 21.81
N CYS A 327 -5.26 -5.12 21.05
CA CYS A 327 -4.19 -4.20 21.41
C CYS A 327 -4.67 -3.04 22.30
N ASP A 328 -5.95 -2.69 22.22
CA ASP A 328 -6.54 -1.50 22.86
C ASP A 328 -6.60 -1.60 24.38
N GLY A 329 -6.17 -0.55 25.07
CA GLY A 329 -6.18 -0.45 26.53
C GLY A 329 -5.36 -1.52 27.28
N ASN A 330 -4.51 -2.28 26.60
CA ASN A 330 -3.79 -3.38 27.22
C ASN A 330 -2.57 -2.85 28.03
N PRO A 331 -2.55 -3.02 29.37
CA PRO A 331 -1.47 -2.53 30.23
C PRO A 331 -0.12 -3.22 29.98
N LEU A 332 -0.09 -4.29 29.20
CA LEU A 332 1.13 -5.01 28.82
C LEU A 332 1.83 -4.39 27.61
N SER A 333 1.22 -3.40 26.96
CA SER A 333 1.84 -2.73 25.83
C SER A 333 3.12 -2.00 26.25
N CYS A 334 4.15 -2.07 25.42
CA CYS A 334 5.44 -1.49 25.70
C CYS A 334 5.37 0.04 25.82
N THR A 335 6.24 0.63 26.65
CA THR A 335 6.33 2.09 26.84
C THR A 335 7.17 2.78 25.76
N ASP A 336 8.18 2.11 25.21
CA ASP A 336 9.08 2.64 24.18
C ASP A 336 9.06 1.77 22.93
N THR A 337 8.35 2.23 21.90
CA THR A 337 8.23 1.56 20.59
C THR A 337 9.56 1.45 19.86
N SER A 338 10.50 2.36 20.12
CA SER A 338 11.78 2.39 19.41
C SER A 338 12.67 1.19 19.75
N LYS A 339 12.33 0.45 20.81
CA LYS A 339 13.06 -0.75 21.25
C LYS A 339 12.54 -2.05 20.65
N TYR A 340 11.37 -2.03 20.00
CA TYR A 340 10.70 -3.21 19.47
C TYR A 340 10.72 -3.22 17.95
N ILE A 341 11.13 -4.35 17.35
CA ILE A 341 11.05 -4.54 15.90
C ILE A 341 9.59 -4.66 15.46
N PHE A 342 8.78 -5.38 16.23
CA PHE A 342 7.38 -5.64 15.91
C PHE A 342 6.47 -4.72 16.72
N TRP A 343 5.51 -4.10 16.04
CA TRP A 343 4.44 -3.35 16.67
C TRP A 343 3.44 -4.28 17.36
N ASP A 344 2.89 -5.23 16.62
CA ASP A 344 2.00 -6.27 17.15
C ASP A 344 2.61 -7.67 16.89
N SER A 345 1.81 -8.74 16.97
CA SER A 345 2.34 -10.09 16.77
C SER A 345 2.68 -10.45 15.31
N TYR A 346 2.53 -9.52 14.37
CA TYR A 346 2.75 -9.73 12.94
C TYR A 346 3.51 -8.58 12.28
N HIS A 347 3.10 -7.34 12.52
CA HIS A 347 3.53 -6.16 11.79
C HIS A 347 4.72 -5.46 12.46
N PRO A 348 5.73 -5.01 11.68
CA PRO A 348 6.82 -4.16 12.15
C PRO A 348 6.38 -2.78 12.68
N THR A 349 7.24 -2.20 13.52
CA THR A 349 7.16 -0.76 13.88
C THR A 349 7.62 0.13 12.72
N GLU A 350 7.24 1.41 12.72
CA GLU A 350 7.75 2.40 11.75
C GLU A 350 9.28 2.40 11.67
N LYS A 351 9.97 2.45 12.83
CA LYS A 351 11.44 2.38 12.90
C LYS A 351 12.00 1.11 12.25
N ALA A 352 11.33 -0.03 12.42
CA ALA A 352 11.77 -1.28 11.79
C ALA A 352 11.57 -1.22 10.26
N TYR A 353 10.45 -0.64 9.79
CA TYR A 353 10.25 -0.39 8.36
C TYR A 353 11.32 0.53 7.77
N GLU A 354 11.68 1.63 8.45
CA GLU A 354 12.75 2.53 8.01
C GLU A 354 14.08 1.77 7.81
N VAL A 355 14.46 0.93 8.79
CA VAL A 355 15.70 0.15 8.72
C VAL A 355 15.66 -0.86 7.56
N ILE A 356 14.54 -1.57 7.37
CA ILE A 356 14.36 -2.55 6.29
C ILE A 356 14.41 -1.88 4.92
N LEU A 357 13.77 -0.71 4.78
CA LEU A 357 13.58 -0.04 3.49
C LEU A 357 14.72 0.91 3.12
N THR A 358 15.49 1.44 4.06
CA THR A 358 16.64 2.33 3.76
C THR A 358 17.54 1.82 2.63
N PRO A 359 18.02 0.56 2.62
CA PRO A 359 18.85 0.08 1.51
C PRO A 359 18.08 -0.06 0.18
N ILE A 360 16.76 -0.27 0.25
CA ILE A 360 15.88 -0.45 -0.92
C ILE A 360 15.57 0.90 -1.57
N LEU A 361 15.20 1.90 -0.77
CA LEU A 361 14.85 3.26 -1.24
C LEU A 361 16.03 3.92 -1.97
N LYS A 362 17.26 3.72 -1.48
CA LYS A 362 18.48 4.17 -2.17
C LYS A 362 18.63 3.59 -3.58
N ASN A 363 18.22 2.33 -3.77
CA ASN A 363 18.28 1.68 -5.07
C ASN A 363 17.10 2.09 -5.96
N LEU A 364 15.91 2.32 -5.41
CA LEU A 364 14.74 2.74 -6.20
C LEU A 364 14.99 4.07 -6.92
N ASN A 365 15.61 5.05 -6.24
CA ASN A 365 15.99 6.34 -6.84
C ASN A 365 17.05 6.21 -7.96
N SER A 366 17.73 5.06 -8.06
CA SER A 366 18.70 4.80 -9.13
C SER A 366 18.10 4.09 -10.34
N VAL A 367 16.90 3.49 -10.18
CA VAL A 367 16.23 2.69 -11.21
C VAL A 367 15.12 3.49 -11.91
N PHE A 368 14.43 4.36 -11.18
CA PHE A 368 13.29 5.16 -11.65
C PHE A 368 13.51 6.64 -11.34
#